data_AF-A0AAC9KA39-F1
#
_entry.id   AF-A0AAC9KA39-F1
#
_cell.length_a   1.000
_cell.length_b   1.000
_cell.length_c   1.000
_cell.angle_alpha   90.00
_cell.angle_beta   90.00
_cell.angle_gamma   90.00
#
_symmetry.space_group_name_H-M   'P 1'
#
loop_
_entity.id
_entity.type
_entity.pdbx_description
1 polymer ?
#
loop_
_entity_poly.entity_id
_entity_poly.type
_entity_poly.pdbx_seq_one_letter_code
_entity_poly.pdbx_strand_id
1 'polypeptide(L)'
;MLLAAVAVIGMCVLAACSSGSGGASAPTSSASPTWDAASVPPPEGRVIGTGTVLDVGGEPRLCLGIVAESYPPQCSGLPLDGWTWDGVDGSESSGDTTWGTYAVYGTFDGERYAVTDPPIMLALYDPVRPEDPTGGVPGASSEAELAQVSDELSNAVGRDALTLWTERGYVWMQVVWDDGSVQNAMDAAYGDGVVVVTSALREID
;
A
#
# COMPACT_ATOMS: atom_id res chain seq x y z
N MET A 1 67.92 -56.57 3.81
CA MET A 1 67.44 -55.60 2.80
C MET A 1 66.40 -54.73 3.52
N LEU A 2 66.79 -53.56 4.06
CA LEU A 2 66.62 -52.22 3.44
C LEU A 2 65.16 -52.02 2.94
N LEU A 3 64.35 -51.04 3.32
CA LEU A 3 64.60 -49.63 3.66
C LEU A 3 63.46 -49.04 4.53
N ALA A 4 63.80 -48.02 5.31
CA ALA A 4 62.90 -47.06 5.94
C ALA A 4 62.37 -46.00 4.93
N ALA A 5 61.23 -45.36 5.22
CA ALA A 5 60.98 -43.97 4.85
C ALA A 5 59.82 -43.35 5.68
N VAL A 6 60.18 -42.33 6.45
CA VAL A 6 59.32 -41.35 7.13
C VAL A 6 59.07 -40.18 6.18
N ALA A 7 57.87 -39.58 6.17
CA ALA A 7 57.60 -38.14 5.96
C ALA A 7 56.12 -37.90 5.61
N VAL A 8 55.45 -36.77 5.85
CA VAL A 8 55.63 -35.51 6.60
C VAL A 8 54.23 -34.86 6.58
N ILE A 9 53.82 -34.22 7.67
CA ILE A 9 52.58 -33.44 7.81
C ILE A 9 52.72 -32.12 7.04
N GLY A 10 51.75 -31.81 6.17
CA GLY A 10 51.64 -30.52 5.47
C GLY A 10 50.42 -29.74 5.95
N MET A 11 50.61 -28.86 6.93
CA MET A 11 49.59 -27.93 7.43
C MET A 11 49.57 -26.70 6.53
N CYS A 12 48.50 -26.52 5.75
CA CYS A 12 48.31 -25.36 4.88
C CYS A 12 47.78 -24.18 5.69
N VAL A 13 48.61 -23.15 5.89
CA VAL A 13 48.22 -21.85 6.41
C VAL A 13 47.84 -20.96 5.23
N LEU A 14 46.56 -20.68 5.06
CA LEU A 14 46.06 -19.68 4.11
C LEU A 14 46.01 -18.33 4.83
N ALA A 15 46.96 -17.47 4.49
CA ALA A 15 46.90 -16.03 4.79
C ALA A 15 46.00 -15.35 3.75
N ALA A 16 44.93 -14.69 4.20
CA ALA A 16 44.11 -13.80 3.38
C ALA A 16 44.19 -12.38 3.95
N CYS A 17 44.73 -11.46 3.16
CA CYS A 17 44.80 -10.04 3.47
C CYS A 17 43.62 -9.27 2.86
N SER A 18 43.05 -8.41 3.71
CA SER A 18 42.31 -7.17 3.49
C SER A 18 41.93 -6.73 2.06
N SER A 19 40.65 -6.41 1.89
CA SER A 19 40.23 -5.24 1.14
C SER A 19 39.13 -4.56 1.94
N GLY A 20 39.41 -3.33 2.37
CA GLY A 20 38.50 -2.52 3.17
C GLY A 20 37.29 -2.15 2.33
N SER A 21 36.14 -2.71 2.68
CA SER A 21 34.86 -2.16 2.26
C SER A 21 34.75 -0.78 2.89
N GLY A 22 34.85 0.27 2.08
CA GLY A 22 34.40 1.59 2.49
C GLY A 22 32.97 1.43 2.97
N GLY A 23 32.76 1.60 4.28
CA GLY A 23 31.44 1.61 4.87
C GLY A 23 30.71 2.79 4.25
N ALA A 24 29.88 2.52 3.25
CA ALA A 24 28.67 3.30 3.10
C ALA A 24 27.98 3.20 4.45
N SER A 25 27.87 4.32 5.16
CA SER A 25 27.07 4.39 6.37
C SER A 25 25.71 3.80 6.02
N ALA A 26 25.33 2.70 6.68
CA ALA A 26 23.97 2.24 6.62
C ALA A 26 23.06 3.42 6.99
N PRO A 27 21.92 3.62 6.31
CA PRO A 27 20.97 4.63 6.73
C PRO A 27 20.68 4.41 8.22
N THR A 28 20.84 5.46 9.02
CA THR A 28 20.75 5.40 10.49
C THR A 28 19.31 5.54 10.98
N SER A 29 18.32 5.43 10.09
CA SER A 29 16.91 5.53 10.47
C SER A 29 16.45 4.20 11.09
N SER A 30 16.71 4.03 12.38
CA SER A 30 16.06 3.01 13.23
C SER A 30 14.69 3.46 13.74
N ALA A 31 14.15 4.58 13.24
CA ALA A 31 12.82 5.03 13.56
C ALA A 31 11.88 4.45 12.51
N SER A 32 11.11 3.42 12.88
CA SER A 32 9.91 3.05 12.12
C SER A 32 9.06 4.32 11.96
N PRO A 33 8.54 4.61 10.77
CA PRO A 33 7.73 5.81 10.56
C PRO A 33 6.55 5.77 11.53
N THR A 34 6.46 6.79 12.39
CA THR A 34 5.26 6.98 13.22
C THR A 34 4.30 7.86 12.43
N TRP A 35 3.42 7.23 11.67
CA TRP A 35 2.24 7.87 11.12
C TRP A 35 1.02 7.06 11.53
N ASP A 36 -0.10 7.75 11.69
CA ASP A 36 -1.40 7.17 12.04
C ASP A 36 -2.39 7.73 11.03
N ALA A 37 -3.08 6.86 10.28
CA ALA A 37 -4.07 7.31 9.30
C ALA A 37 -5.13 8.22 9.93
N ALA A 38 -5.48 8.00 11.20
CA ALA A 38 -6.46 8.82 11.93
C ALA A 38 -5.95 10.25 12.25
N SER A 39 -4.65 10.50 12.07
CA SER A 39 -4.04 11.82 12.24
C SER A 39 -3.98 12.65 10.96
N VAL A 40 -4.28 12.04 9.80
CA VAL A 40 -4.36 12.73 8.52
C VAL A 40 -5.66 13.55 8.46
N PRO A 41 -5.59 14.87 8.22
CA PRO A 41 -6.79 15.68 8.01
C PRO A 41 -7.63 15.13 6.84
N PRO A 42 -8.94 14.95 7.01
CA PRO A 42 -9.81 14.55 5.92
C PRO A 42 -9.89 15.64 4.83
N PRO A 43 -10.25 15.26 3.59
CA PRO A 43 -10.50 16.24 2.52
C PRO A 43 -11.62 17.20 2.90
N GLU A 44 -11.49 18.47 2.53
CA GLU A 44 -12.54 19.48 2.74
C GLU A 44 -13.66 19.38 1.70
N GLY A 45 -13.31 18.97 0.46
CA GLY A 45 -14.21 18.81 -0.67
C GLY A 45 -14.86 17.43 -0.76
N ARG A 46 -15.66 17.23 -1.83
CA ARG A 46 -16.14 15.88 -2.15
C ARG A 46 -15.02 15.06 -2.74
N VAL A 47 -15.13 13.76 -2.49
CA VAL A 47 -14.23 12.75 -3.03
C VAL A 47 -15.00 11.71 -3.82
N ILE A 48 -14.30 11.03 -4.70
CA ILE A 48 -14.76 9.81 -5.34
C ILE A 48 -13.88 8.64 -4.89
N GLY A 49 -14.53 7.53 -4.54
CA GLY A 49 -13.89 6.24 -4.29
C GLY A 49 -14.39 5.20 -5.28
N THR A 50 -13.49 4.40 -5.85
CA THR A 50 -13.84 3.33 -6.79
C THR A 50 -13.48 1.98 -6.18
N GLY A 51 -14.46 1.11 -6.01
CA GLY A 51 -14.22 -0.19 -5.38
C GLY A 51 -15.45 -1.07 -5.29
N THR A 52 -15.34 -2.13 -4.51
CA THR A 52 -16.47 -3.00 -4.19
C THR A 52 -17.27 -2.39 -3.05
N VAL A 53 -18.57 -2.20 -3.24
CA VAL A 53 -19.48 -1.99 -2.12
C VAL A 53 -19.94 -3.35 -1.65
N LEU A 54 -19.68 -3.67 -0.39
CA LEU A 54 -20.03 -4.94 0.25
C LEU A 54 -20.94 -4.65 1.44
N ASP A 55 -22.14 -5.21 1.42
CA ASP A 55 -23.13 -5.09 2.48
C ASP A 55 -23.38 -6.48 3.07
N VAL A 56 -23.11 -6.62 4.37
CA VAL A 56 -23.37 -7.85 5.13
C VAL A 56 -24.38 -7.51 6.21
N GLY A 57 -25.63 -7.97 6.04
CA GLY A 57 -26.67 -7.76 7.04
C GLY A 57 -27.13 -6.32 7.24
N GLY A 58 -26.97 -5.45 6.24
CA GLY A 58 -27.37 -4.03 6.28
C GLY A 58 -26.26 -3.08 6.74
N GLU A 59 -25.01 -3.54 6.74
CA GLU A 59 -23.82 -2.78 7.13
C GLU A 59 -22.91 -2.57 5.89
N PRO A 60 -23.29 -1.65 4.97
CA PRO A 60 -22.56 -1.42 3.73
C PRO A 60 -21.20 -0.77 4.01
N ARG A 61 -20.19 -1.23 3.27
CA ARG A 61 -18.84 -0.66 3.28
C ARG A 61 -18.24 -0.55 1.88
N LEU A 62 -17.46 0.49 1.63
CA LEU A 62 -16.69 0.69 0.42
C LEU A 62 -15.29 0.10 0.59
N CYS A 63 -15.03 -1.01 -0.09
CA CYS A 63 -13.75 -1.67 -0.13
C CYS A 63 -12.86 -1.06 -1.20
N LEU A 64 -11.88 -0.27 -0.77
CA LEU A 64 -10.91 0.41 -1.62
C LEU A 64 -9.62 -0.40 -1.84
N GLY A 65 -9.35 -1.38 -0.97
CA GLY A 65 -8.18 -2.25 -1.05
C GLY A 65 -8.49 -3.62 -1.65
N ILE A 66 -7.69 -4.62 -1.25
CA ILE A 66 -7.80 -5.99 -1.76
C ILE A 66 -9.15 -6.62 -1.39
N VAL A 67 -9.78 -7.27 -2.36
CA VAL A 67 -11.01 -8.06 -2.21
C VAL A 67 -10.68 -9.53 -2.41
N ALA A 68 -11.11 -10.39 -1.48
CA ALA A 68 -10.86 -11.83 -1.55
C ALA A 68 -11.65 -12.49 -2.68
N GLU A 69 -11.00 -13.44 -3.38
CA GLU A 69 -11.60 -14.25 -4.42
C GLU A 69 -12.52 -15.34 -3.83
N SER A 70 -13.70 -14.94 -3.33
CA SER A 70 -14.71 -15.82 -2.71
C SER A 70 -16.14 -15.44 -3.12
N TYR A 71 -17.12 -16.29 -2.75
CA TYR A 71 -18.53 -16.08 -3.05
C TYR A 71 -19.41 -16.38 -1.81
N PRO A 72 -19.84 -15.37 -1.02
CA PRO A 72 -19.62 -13.93 -1.19
C PRO A 72 -18.15 -13.49 -1.09
N PRO A 73 -17.75 -12.36 -1.71
CA PRO A 73 -16.42 -11.78 -1.53
C PRO A 73 -16.24 -11.26 -0.09
N GLN A 74 -14.99 -11.13 0.33
CA GLN A 74 -14.64 -10.59 1.65
C GLN A 74 -13.64 -9.44 1.49
N CYS A 75 -13.86 -8.36 2.22
CA CYS A 75 -12.96 -7.21 2.28
C CYS A 75 -13.21 -6.38 3.54
N SER A 76 -12.19 -5.63 3.96
CA SER A 76 -12.33 -4.46 4.83
C SER A 76 -12.57 -3.22 3.98
N GLY A 77 -13.26 -2.23 4.53
CA GLY A 77 -13.59 -1.01 3.82
C GLY A 77 -14.15 0.06 4.74
N LEU A 78 -14.37 1.23 4.16
CA LEU A 78 -14.97 2.37 4.85
C LEU A 78 -16.47 2.12 5.06
N PRO A 79 -17.01 2.24 6.29
CA PRO A 79 -18.45 2.24 6.50
C PRO A 79 -19.12 3.30 5.62
N LEU A 80 -20.21 2.93 4.94
CA LEU A 80 -20.97 3.84 4.08
C LEU A 80 -22.20 4.37 4.79
N ASP A 81 -22.33 5.70 4.83
CA ASP A 81 -23.54 6.37 5.26
C ASP A 81 -24.40 6.76 4.05
N GLY A 82 -25.70 6.50 4.12
CA GLY A 82 -26.65 6.85 3.05
C GLY A 82 -26.66 5.90 1.85
N TRP A 83 -25.94 4.78 1.91
CA TRP A 83 -26.00 3.77 0.85
C TRP A 83 -27.37 3.07 0.80
N THR A 84 -27.88 2.85 -0.42
CA THR A 84 -29.05 2.01 -0.68
C THR A 84 -28.83 1.23 -1.97
N TRP A 85 -29.36 0.00 -2.01
CA TRP A 85 -29.40 -0.82 -3.21
C TRP A 85 -30.58 -0.45 -4.12
N ASP A 86 -31.53 0.35 -3.64
CA ASP A 86 -32.70 0.76 -4.43
C ASP A 86 -32.28 1.61 -5.64
N GLY A 87 -32.64 1.14 -6.84
CA GLY A 87 -32.31 1.83 -8.09
C GLY A 87 -30.85 1.72 -8.51
N VAL A 88 -30.07 0.84 -7.87
CA VAL A 88 -28.68 0.54 -8.23
C VAL A 88 -28.62 -0.84 -8.89
N ASP A 89 -28.14 -0.88 -10.14
CA ASP A 89 -27.93 -2.13 -10.87
C ASP A 89 -26.55 -2.73 -10.58
N GLY A 90 -26.29 -3.93 -11.10
CA GLY A 90 -24.94 -4.54 -11.10
C GLY A 90 -24.52 -5.17 -9.77
N SER A 91 -25.47 -5.39 -8.86
CA SER A 91 -25.24 -6.11 -7.61
C SER A 91 -25.51 -7.60 -7.73
N GLU A 92 -24.80 -8.40 -6.94
CA GLU A 92 -25.09 -9.80 -6.67
C GLU A 92 -25.42 -9.99 -5.18
N SER A 93 -26.17 -11.04 -4.86
CA SER A 93 -26.51 -11.38 -3.48
C SER A 93 -26.37 -12.88 -3.22
N SER A 94 -25.89 -13.23 -2.03
CA SER A 94 -25.87 -14.59 -1.51
C SER A 94 -25.99 -14.57 0.01
N GLY A 95 -27.02 -15.23 0.54
CA GLY A 95 -27.36 -15.16 1.95
C GLY A 95 -27.80 -13.76 2.36
N ASP A 96 -27.17 -13.22 3.42
CA ASP A 96 -27.36 -11.87 3.94
C ASP A 96 -26.38 -10.85 3.33
N THR A 97 -25.60 -11.27 2.33
CA THR A 97 -24.54 -10.46 1.74
C THR A 97 -24.94 -10.01 0.34
N THR A 98 -24.84 -8.70 0.07
CA THR A 98 -25.02 -8.09 -1.26
C THR A 98 -23.78 -7.28 -1.63
N TRP A 99 -23.33 -7.37 -2.87
CA TRP A 99 -22.14 -6.64 -3.31
C TRP A 99 -22.20 -6.24 -4.78
N GLY A 100 -21.46 -5.22 -5.15
CA GLY A 100 -21.25 -4.80 -6.53
C GLY A 100 -20.04 -3.86 -6.62
N THR A 101 -19.67 -3.45 -7.84
CA THR A 101 -18.51 -2.56 -8.04
C THR A 101 -18.96 -1.20 -8.56
N TYR A 102 -18.60 -0.14 -7.83
CA TYR A 102 -19.11 1.21 -8.06
C TYR A 102 -18.02 2.27 -7.94
N ALA A 103 -18.21 3.35 -8.70
CA ALA A 103 -17.66 4.66 -8.39
C ALA A 103 -18.69 5.36 -7.49
N VAL A 104 -18.29 5.61 -6.24
CA VAL A 104 -19.12 6.21 -5.20
C VAL A 104 -18.62 7.64 -5.00
N TYR A 105 -19.56 8.58 -4.99
CA TYR A 105 -19.30 10.01 -4.77
C TYR A 105 -19.80 10.38 -3.37
N GLY A 106 -19.06 11.22 -2.66
CA GLY A 106 -19.34 11.47 -1.25
C GLY A 106 -18.35 12.38 -0.56
N THR A 107 -18.46 12.41 0.76
CA THR A 107 -17.50 13.06 1.67
C THR A 107 -16.89 12.02 2.59
N PHE A 108 -15.63 12.22 2.98
CA PHE A 108 -14.91 11.34 3.90
C PHE A 108 -14.47 12.14 5.12
N ASP A 109 -14.80 11.66 6.32
CA ASP A 109 -14.51 12.37 7.59
C ASP A 109 -13.26 11.87 8.33
N GLY A 110 -12.51 10.94 7.71
CA GLY A 110 -11.38 10.24 8.33
C GLY A 110 -11.72 8.82 8.78
N GLU A 111 -13.01 8.49 8.95
CA GLU A 111 -13.47 7.19 9.42
C GLU A 111 -14.58 6.60 8.53
N ARG A 112 -15.55 7.43 8.13
CA ARG A 112 -16.77 7.05 7.41
C ARG A 112 -16.88 7.79 6.09
N TYR A 113 -17.55 7.14 5.14
CA TYR A 113 -17.79 7.69 3.81
C TYR A 113 -19.29 7.95 3.64
N ALA A 114 -19.69 9.23 3.55
CA ALA A 114 -21.08 9.62 3.36
C ALA A 114 -21.39 9.82 1.87
N VAL A 115 -22.32 9.03 1.33
CA VAL A 115 -22.70 9.06 -0.09
C VAL A 115 -23.51 10.32 -0.38
N THR A 116 -23.09 11.12 -1.37
CA THR A 116 -23.76 12.38 -1.72
C THR A 116 -24.51 12.35 -3.04
N ASP A 117 -24.13 11.44 -3.95
CA ASP A 117 -24.69 11.36 -5.29
C ASP A 117 -24.94 9.89 -5.69
N PRO A 118 -25.83 9.63 -6.67
CA PRO A 118 -26.07 8.27 -7.16
C PRO A 118 -24.77 7.60 -7.65
N PRO A 119 -24.47 6.36 -7.23
CA PRO A 119 -23.25 5.67 -7.65
C PRO A 119 -23.32 5.30 -9.13
N ILE A 120 -22.14 5.16 -9.76
CA ILE A 120 -22.01 4.69 -11.13
C ILE A 120 -21.39 3.29 -11.10
N MET A 121 -22.01 2.31 -11.77
CA MET A 121 -21.40 0.99 -11.95
C MET A 121 -20.02 1.14 -12.59
N LEU A 122 -18.99 0.47 -12.07
CA LEU A 122 -17.64 0.60 -12.65
C LEU A 122 -17.56 0.18 -14.12
N ALA A 123 -18.44 -0.71 -14.57
CA ALA A 123 -18.58 -1.08 -15.98
C ALA A 123 -19.02 0.08 -16.90
N LEU A 124 -19.58 1.15 -16.33
CA LEU A 124 -20.05 2.36 -17.03
C LEU A 124 -19.25 3.62 -16.67
N TYR A 125 -18.34 3.53 -15.69
CA TYR A 125 -17.56 4.66 -15.22
C TYR A 125 -16.29 4.82 -16.07
N ASP A 126 -16.07 6.02 -16.58
CA ASP A 126 -14.83 6.40 -17.29
C ASP A 126 -13.92 7.19 -16.34
N PRO A 127 -12.87 6.56 -15.77
CA PRO A 127 -12.00 7.22 -14.81
C PRO A 127 -11.06 8.21 -15.49
N VAL A 128 -10.95 9.40 -14.89
CA VAL A 128 -9.82 10.29 -15.17
C VAL A 128 -8.54 9.59 -14.70
N ARG A 129 -7.57 9.45 -15.60
CA ARG A 129 -6.24 8.92 -15.26
C ARG A 129 -5.60 9.84 -14.20
N PRO A 130 -5.22 9.31 -13.03
CA PRO A 130 -4.47 10.08 -12.05
C PRO A 130 -3.13 10.54 -12.62
N GLU A 131 -2.67 11.70 -12.17
CA GLU A 131 -1.31 12.16 -12.47
C GLU A 131 -0.30 11.18 -11.87
N ASP A 132 0.80 10.93 -12.60
CA ASP A 132 1.88 10.10 -12.09
C ASP A 132 2.73 10.95 -11.14
N PRO A 133 2.76 10.65 -9.82
CA PRO A 133 3.53 11.44 -8.85
C PRO A 133 5.05 11.38 -9.12
N THR A 134 5.52 10.39 -9.87
CA THR A 134 6.95 10.24 -10.24
C THR A 134 7.30 10.96 -11.55
N GLY A 135 6.32 11.53 -12.25
CA GLY A 135 6.50 12.15 -13.56
C GLY A 135 7.09 11.21 -14.61
N GLY A 136 6.91 9.89 -14.45
CA GLY A 136 7.46 8.87 -15.33
C GLY A 136 8.96 8.61 -15.13
N VAL A 137 9.61 9.18 -14.12
CA VAL A 137 11.01 8.92 -13.79
C VAL A 137 11.12 7.64 -12.96
N PRO A 138 12.11 6.76 -13.20
CA PRO A 138 12.38 5.63 -12.32
C PRO A 138 13.11 6.05 -11.04
N GLY A 139 12.84 5.34 -9.93
CA GLY A 139 13.53 5.52 -8.66
C GLY A 139 14.99 5.05 -8.74
N ALA A 140 15.82 5.58 -7.83
CA ALA A 140 17.26 5.29 -7.77
C ALA A 140 17.62 4.18 -6.77
N SER A 141 16.66 3.76 -5.92
CA SER A 141 16.87 2.76 -4.88
C SER A 141 17.16 1.38 -5.45
N SER A 142 18.02 0.63 -4.76
CA SER A 142 18.36 -0.74 -5.13
C SER A 142 17.26 -1.74 -4.77
N GLU A 143 17.18 -2.89 -5.44
CA GLU A 143 16.21 -3.94 -5.09
C GLU A 143 16.34 -4.40 -3.62
N ALA A 144 17.57 -4.48 -3.11
CA ALA A 144 17.83 -4.89 -1.71
C ALA A 144 17.31 -3.85 -0.70
N GLU A 145 17.46 -2.56 -1.02
CA GLU A 145 16.93 -1.45 -0.23
C GLU A 145 15.41 -1.44 -0.25
N LEU A 146 14.79 -1.58 -1.43
CA LEU A 146 13.33 -1.63 -1.57
C LEU A 146 12.72 -2.84 -0.85
N ALA A 147 13.38 -4.01 -0.91
CA ALA A 147 12.96 -5.18 -0.16
C ALA A 147 13.01 -4.97 1.35
N GLN A 148 14.05 -4.30 1.86
CA GLN A 148 14.16 -3.93 3.26
C GLN A 148 13.04 -2.97 3.68
N VAL A 149 12.86 -1.88 2.93
CA VAL A 149 11.81 -0.87 3.23
C VAL A 149 10.42 -1.48 3.16
N SER A 150 10.15 -2.34 2.18
CA SER A 150 8.87 -3.04 2.04
C SER A 150 8.56 -3.96 3.23
N ASP A 151 9.56 -4.68 3.76
CA ASP A 151 9.38 -5.55 4.93
C ASP A 151 9.16 -4.73 6.21
N GLU A 152 9.93 -3.66 6.39
CA GLU A 152 9.75 -2.73 7.50
C GLU A 152 8.36 -2.07 7.49
N LEU A 153 7.92 -1.55 6.34
CA LEU A 153 6.60 -0.96 6.18
C LEU A 153 5.49 -1.97 6.42
N SER A 154 5.59 -3.18 5.85
CA SER A 154 4.56 -4.22 6.03
C SER A 154 4.34 -4.57 7.51
N ASN A 155 5.39 -4.49 8.32
CA ASN A 155 5.29 -4.71 9.76
C ASN A 155 4.81 -3.47 10.53
N ALA A 156 5.09 -2.26 10.03
CA ALA A 156 4.81 -1.00 10.72
C ALA A 156 3.40 -0.45 10.46
N VAL A 157 2.94 -0.44 9.20
CA VAL A 157 1.71 0.29 8.80
C VAL A 157 0.41 -0.45 9.12
N GLY A 158 0.49 -1.75 9.45
CA GLY A 158 -0.67 -2.54 9.85
C GLY A 158 -1.80 -2.50 8.82
N ARG A 159 -2.95 -1.91 9.21
CA ARG A 159 -4.16 -1.82 8.36
C ARG A 159 -4.33 -0.44 7.70
N ASP A 160 -3.41 0.49 7.94
CA ASP A 160 -3.51 1.87 7.48
C ASP A 160 -3.14 2.00 6.00
N ALA A 161 -2.24 1.13 5.52
CA ALA A 161 -2.02 0.93 4.09
C ALA A 161 -3.05 -0.06 3.52
N LEU A 162 -3.68 0.31 2.41
CA LEU A 162 -4.58 -0.55 1.64
C LEU A 162 -3.80 -1.61 0.86
N THR A 163 -2.65 -1.23 0.30
CA THR A 163 -1.75 -2.13 -0.45
C THR A 163 -0.33 -1.57 -0.45
N LEU A 164 0.65 -2.47 -0.40
CA LEU A 164 2.07 -2.18 -0.56
C LEU A 164 2.62 -3.01 -1.73
N TRP A 165 3.42 -2.39 -2.60
CA TRP A 165 4.11 -3.12 -3.67
C TRP A 165 5.41 -2.42 -4.05
N THR A 166 6.32 -3.13 -4.73
CA THR A 166 7.56 -2.54 -5.26
C THR A 166 7.48 -2.48 -6.76
N GLU A 167 7.71 -1.31 -7.35
CA GLU A 167 7.68 -1.11 -8.79
C GLU A 167 8.51 0.11 -9.20
N ARG A 168 9.19 0.01 -10.35
CA ARG A 168 9.94 1.13 -10.98
C ARG A 168 10.96 1.83 -10.07
N GLY A 169 11.53 1.11 -9.10
CA GLY A 169 12.54 1.67 -8.19
C GLY A 169 11.96 2.33 -6.93
N TYR A 170 10.67 2.11 -6.62
CA TYR A 170 9.96 2.66 -5.46
C TYR A 170 9.27 1.55 -4.67
N VAL A 171 9.06 1.79 -3.38
CA VAL A 171 7.99 1.12 -2.62
C VAL A 171 6.74 1.99 -2.74
N TRP A 172 5.71 1.48 -3.38
CA TRP A 172 4.42 2.14 -3.48
C TRP A 172 3.54 1.76 -2.31
N MET A 173 2.92 2.78 -1.71
CA MET A 173 1.98 2.63 -0.62
C MET A 173 0.68 3.31 -0.98
N GLN A 174 -0.38 2.52 -1.13
CA GLN A 174 -1.73 3.07 -1.29
C GLN A 174 -2.40 3.17 0.07
N VAL A 175 -2.94 4.35 0.38
CA VAL A 175 -3.71 4.65 1.59
C VAL A 175 -5.12 5.10 1.21
N VAL A 176 -6.03 5.21 2.18
CA VAL A 176 -7.38 5.74 1.92
C VAL A 176 -7.28 7.18 1.43
N TRP A 177 -6.56 8.02 2.18
CA TRP A 177 -6.38 9.43 1.91
C TRP A 177 -5.02 9.90 2.45
N ASP A 178 -4.38 10.80 1.71
CA ASP A 178 -3.19 11.55 2.08
C ASP A 178 -3.34 12.98 1.57
N ASP A 179 -3.19 13.96 2.47
CA ASP A 179 -3.09 15.39 2.15
C ASP A 179 -1.63 15.81 1.85
N GLY A 180 -0.72 14.83 1.83
CA GLY A 180 0.72 14.96 1.67
C GLY A 180 1.48 14.76 2.99
N SER A 181 0.80 14.73 4.14
CA SER A 181 1.43 14.48 5.44
C SER A 181 2.01 13.07 5.56
N VAL A 182 1.39 12.06 4.97
CA VAL A 182 1.90 10.69 4.95
C VAL A 182 3.12 10.59 4.05
N GLN A 183 3.08 11.16 2.84
CA GLN A 183 4.26 11.24 1.96
C GLN A 183 5.44 11.91 2.68
N ASN A 184 5.24 13.06 3.32
CA ASN A 184 6.29 13.75 4.07
C ASN A 184 6.86 12.88 5.21
N ALA A 185 6.02 12.11 5.89
CA ALA A 185 6.46 11.20 6.94
C ALA A 185 7.31 10.04 6.37
N MET A 186 6.94 9.52 5.19
CA MET A 186 7.72 8.49 4.51
C MET A 186 9.07 9.02 4.03
N ASP A 187 9.10 10.21 3.43
CA ASP A 187 10.34 10.86 2.97
C ASP A 187 11.27 11.17 4.16
N ALA A 188 10.72 11.61 5.30
CA ALA A 188 11.51 11.81 6.52
C ALA A 188 12.10 10.51 7.09
N ALA A 189 11.40 9.39 6.94
CA ALA A 189 11.84 8.10 7.48
C ALA A 189 12.86 7.39 6.56
N TYR A 190 12.58 7.35 5.27
CA TYR A 190 13.31 6.54 4.29
C TYR A 190 14.16 7.34 3.29
N GLY A 191 13.94 8.65 3.21
CA GLY A 191 14.55 9.54 2.23
C GLY A 191 13.63 9.78 1.03
N ASP A 192 13.79 10.95 0.42
CA ASP A 192 12.98 11.41 -0.72
C ASP A 192 12.99 10.38 -1.86
N GLY A 193 11.81 10.02 -2.34
CA GLY A 193 11.65 9.20 -3.54
C GLY A 193 12.03 7.72 -3.36
N VAL A 194 12.04 7.23 -2.12
CA VAL A 194 12.11 5.79 -1.81
C VAL A 194 10.71 5.18 -1.73
N VAL A 195 9.79 5.86 -1.03
CA VAL A 195 8.40 5.47 -0.87
C VAL A 195 7.51 6.48 -1.57
N VAL A 196 6.56 5.98 -2.38
CA VAL A 196 5.56 6.80 -3.07
C VAL A 196 4.19 6.50 -2.50
N VAL A 197 3.57 7.50 -1.88
CA VAL A 197 2.24 7.42 -1.29
C VAL A 197 1.20 7.83 -2.32
N THR A 198 0.11 7.06 -2.40
CA THR A 198 -1.03 7.36 -3.27
C THR A 198 -2.34 7.17 -2.52
N SER A 199 -3.32 8.04 -2.80
CA SER A 199 -4.67 7.98 -2.21
C SER A 199 -5.61 7.14 -3.07
N ALA A 200 -6.41 6.29 -2.45
CA ALA A 200 -7.51 5.59 -3.12
C ALA A 200 -8.74 6.50 -3.31
N LEU A 201 -8.97 7.44 -2.39
CA LEU A 201 -9.93 8.51 -2.58
C LEU A 201 -9.31 9.64 -3.39
N ARG A 202 -10.09 10.21 -4.31
CA ARG A 202 -9.68 11.35 -5.13
C ARG A 202 -10.64 12.51 -4.94
N GLU A 203 -10.13 13.67 -4.60
CA GLU A 203 -10.91 14.91 -4.50
C GLU A 203 -11.40 15.36 -5.89
N ILE A 204 -12.62 15.91 -5.94
CA ILE A 204 -13.30 16.26 -7.20
C ILE A 204 -13.85 17.70 -7.25
N ASP A 205 -13.91 18.42 -6.13
CA ASP A 205 -14.29 19.84 -6.06
C ASP A 205 -13.77 20.55 -4.81
#